data_AF-A0A3C0V1G7-F1
#
_entry.id   AF-A0A3C0V1G7-F1
#
_cell.length_a   1.000
_cell.length_b   1.000
_cell.length_c   1.000
_cell.angle_alpha   90.00
_cell.angle_beta   90.00
_cell.angle_gamma   90.00
#
_symmetry.space_group_name_H-M   'P 1'
#
loop_
_entity.id
_entity.type
_entity.pdbx_description
1 polymer ?
#
loop_
_entity_poly.entity_id
_entity_poly.type
_entity_poly.pdbx_seq_one_letter_code
_entity_poly.pdbx_strand_id
1 'polypeptide(L)'
;MKKAVEKRKDIVFYVKLLPIVGVKPDKIGDAACDKYAKMRVEFNGSGKKECDQKEVESTVALAKSLGINGTPTLIMPDGKIYSGNMPADRLIKFIDGRQ
;
A
#
# COMPACT_ATOMS: atom_id res chain seq x y z
N MET A 1 -6.19 -7.73 -2.82
CA MET A 1 -6.63 -6.31 -2.84
C MET A 1 -7.50 -5.99 -4.06
N LYS A 2 -7.04 -6.11 -5.32
CA LYS A 2 -7.82 -5.70 -6.51
C LYS A 2 -9.22 -6.33 -6.60
N LYS A 3 -9.28 -7.65 -6.44
CA LYS A 3 -10.55 -8.42 -6.35
C LYS A 3 -11.51 -7.93 -5.26
N ALA A 4 -11.00 -7.30 -4.18
CA ALA A 4 -11.85 -6.74 -3.14
C ALA A 4 -12.56 -5.46 -3.61
N VAL A 5 -11.85 -4.56 -4.29
CA VAL A 5 -12.42 -3.34 -4.91
C VAL A 5 -13.41 -3.68 -6.03
N GLU A 6 -13.17 -4.76 -6.76
CA GLU A 6 -14.10 -5.25 -7.79
C GLU A 6 -15.42 -5.73 -7.17
N LYS A 7 -15.35 -6.48 -6.06
CA LYS A 7 -16.52 -7.01 -5.34
C LYS A 7 -17.25 -5.95 -4.50
N ARG A 8 -16.54 -4.96 -3.97
CA ARG A 8 -17.04 -3.95 -3.02
C ARG A 8 -16.51 -2.58 -3.43
N LYS A 9 -17.39 -1.79 -4.07
CA LYS A 9 -17.08 -0.47 -4.61
C LYS A 9 -16.94 0.62 -3.55
N ASP A 10 -17.36 0.33 -2.32
CA ASP A 10 -17.25 1.17 -1.13
C ASP A 10 -15.87 1.10 -0.45
N ILE A 11 -15.00 0.17 -0.86
CA ILE A 11 -13.64 0.02 -0.33
C ILE A 11 -12.65 0.82 -1.18
N VAL A 12 -11.82 1.64 -0.51
CA VAL A 12 -10.73 2.42 -1.13
C VAL A 12 -9.37 2.03 -0.52
N PHE A 13 -8.32 1.96 -1.34
CA PHE A 13 -6.97 1.57 -0.89
C PHE A 13 -5.93 2.69 -1.08
N TYR A 14 -5.56 3.37 -0.01
CA TYR A 14 -4.45 4.33 -0.04
C TYR A 14 -3.09 3.61 -0.15
N VAL A 15 -2.58 3.44 -1.38
CA VAL A 15 -1.29 2.76 -1.61
C VAL A 15 -0.13 3.72 -1.39
N LYS A 16 0.78 3.36 -0.48
CA LYS A 16 2.05 4.05 -0.21
C LYS A 16 3.23 3.19 -0.67
N LEU A 17 4.23 3.82 -1.31
CA LEU A 17 5.41 3.11 -1.82
C LEU A 17 6.38 2.84 -0.67
N LEU A 18 6.59 1.56 -0.37
CA LEU A 18 7.64 1.11 0.52
C LEU A 18 8.68 0.32 -0.28
N PRO A 19 9.89 0.85 -0.48
CA PRO A 19 10.99 0.11 -1.11
C PRO A 19 11.30 -1.17 -0.34
N ILE A 20 11.82 -2.17 -1.05
CA ILE A 20 12.31 -3.40 -0.42
C ILE A 20 13.41 -3.02 0.59
N VAL A 21 13.39 -3.65 1.77
CA VAL A 21 14.36 -3.42 2.85
C VAL A 21 15.78 -3.50 2.28
N GLY A 22 16.56 -2.43 2.47
CA GLY A 22 17.93 -2.30 1.96
C GLY A 22 18.08 -1.42 0.72
N VAL A 23 17.00 -1.12 0.01
CA VAL A 23 17.00 -0.09 -1.04
C VAL A 23 16.88 1.28 -0.39
N LYS A 24 17.87 2.15 -0.61
CA LYS A 24 17.77 3.53 -0.13
C LYS A 24 16.68 4.29 -0.89
N PRO A 25 15.89 5.15 -0.23
CA PRO A 25 14.82 5.89 -0.89
C PRO A 25 15.31 6.71 -2.10
N ASP A 26 16.50 7.32 -2.02
CA ASP A 26 17.12 8.14 -3.08
C ASP A 26 17.57 7.34 -4.31
N LYS A 27 17.49 6.01 -4.22
CA LYS A 27 17.86 5.08 -5.29
C LYS A 27 16.66 4.33 -5.86
N ILE A 28 15.44 4.80 -5.60
CA ILE A 28 14.25 4.25 -6.25
C ILE A 28 14.31 4.64 -7.72
N GLY A 29 14.60 3.67 -8.58
CA GLY A 29 14.65 3.89 -10.02
C GLY A 29 13.26 4.11 -10.64
N ASP A 30 13.24 4.73 -11.81
CA ASP A 30 12.03 5.08 -12.57
C ASP A 30 11.07 3.89 -12.76
N ALA A 31 11.59 2.68 -12.97
CA ALA A 31 10.78 1.48 -13.12
C ALA A 31 9.93 1.15 -11.88
N ALA A 32 10.46 1.39 -10.68
CA ALA A 32 9.71 1.20 -9.44
C ALA A 32 8.62 2.28 -9.29
N CYS A 33 8.91 3.50 -9.72
CA CYS A 33 7.96 4.60 -9.73
C CYS A 33 6.84 4.45 -10.73
N ASP A 34 7.14 3.99 -11.94
CA ASP A 34 6.14 3.65 -12.95
C ASP A 34 5.21 2.53 -12.46
N LYS A 35 5.77 1.50 -11.80
CA LYS A 35 4.98 0.42 -11.21
C LYS A 35 4.08 0.95 -10.08
N TYR A 36 4.61 1.85 -9.25
CA TYR A 36 3.84 2.48 -8.18
C TYR A 36 2.69 3.34 -8.71
N ALA A 37 2.95 4.17 -9.71
CA ALA A 37 1.94 5.00 -10.37
C ALA A 37 0.82 4.14 -10.97
N LYS A 38 1.18 3.04 -11.65
CA LYS A 38 0.20 2.06 -12.17
C LYS A 38 -0.65 1.46 -11.05
N MET A 39 -0.03 1.03 -9.95
CA MET A 39 -0.78 0.51 -8.79
C MET A 39 -1.72 1.55 -8.19
N ARG A 40 -1.31 2.82 -8.07
CA ARG A 40 -2.19 3.89 -7.59
C ARG A 40 -3.42 4.06 -8.47
N VAL A 41 -3.25 4.05 -9.80
CA VAL A 41 -4.39 4.09 -10.74
C VAL A 41 -5.29 2.87 -10.55
N GLU A 42 -4.73 1.67 -10.44
CA GLU A 42 -5.51 0.44 -10.26
C GLU A 42 -6.33 0.41 -8.96
N PHE A 43 -5.83 1.04 -7.89
CA PHE A 43 -6.45 0.99 -6.57
C PHE A 43 -7.28 2.23 -6.21
N ASN A 44 -6.92 3.41 -6.72
CA ASN A 44 -7.51 4.70 -6.36
C ASN A 44 -8.08 5.48 -7.55
N GLY A 45 -8.03 4.94 -8.77
CA GLY A 45 -8.52 5.61 -9.98
C GLY A 45 -7.74 6.87 -10.39
N SER A 46 -6.71 7.25 -9.63
CA SER A 46 -5.85 8.40 -9.88
C SER A 46 -4.42 8.07 -9.49
N GLY A 47 -3.46 8.49 -10.31
CA GLY A 47 -2.04 8.30 -10.05
C GLY A 47 -1.23 9.34 -10.80
N LYS A 48 -0.52 10.19 -10.06
CA LYS A 48 0.58 10.97 -10.64
C LYS A 48 1.71 10.00 -10.95
N LYS A 49 2.35 10.18 -12.12
CA LYS A 49 3.50 9.37 -12.56
C LYS A 49 4.71 9.57 -11.65
N GLU A 50 4.86 10.76 -11.09
CA GLU A 50 6.01 11.14 -10.28
C GLU A 50 5.91 10.51 -8.88
N CYS A 51 6.92 9.72 -8.52
CA CYS A 51 7.23 9.49 -7.11
C CYS A 51 7.81 10.79 -6.55
N ASP A 52 7.13 11.40 -5.59
CA ASP A 52 7.79 12.41 -4.76
C ASP A 52 8.75 11.69 -3.81
N GLN A 53 10.04 11.98 -3.96
CA GLN A 53 11.10 11.44 -3.12
C GLN A 53 10.84 11.66 -1.62
N LYS A 54 10.31 12.83 -1.25
CA LYS A 54 9.96 13.15 0.13
C LYS A 54 8.79 12.30 0.64
N GLU A 55 7.84 11.99 -0.23
CA GLU A 55 6.74 11.09 0.11
C GLU A 55 7.27 9.68 0.42
N VAL A 56 8.24 9.20 -0.35
CA VAL A 56 8.81 7.87 -0.10
C VAL A 56 9.65 7.83 1.17
N GLU A 57 10.49 8.83 1.41
CA GLU A 57 11.26 8.94 2.65
C GLU A 57 10.37 8.98 3.89
N SER A 58 9.29 9.77 3.83
CA SER A 58 8.27 9.81 4.89
C SER A 58 7.58 8.45 5.08
N THR A 59 7.26 7.76 4.00
CA THR A 59 6.66 6.41 4.05
C THR A 59 7.62 5.40 4.69
N VAL A 60 8.91 5.46 4.38
CA VAL A 60 9.94 4.59 4.97
C VAL A 60 10.12 4.88 6.46
N ALA A 61 10.14 6.15 6.85
CA ALA A 61 10.23 6.55 8.26
C ALA A 61 9.01 6.05 9.06
N LEU A 62 7.80 6.19 8.50
CA LEU A 62 6.57 5.69 9.10
C LEU A 62 6.56 4.15 9.18
N ALA A 63 6.96 3.47 8.11
CA ALA A 63 7.05 2.01 8.11
C ALA A 63 7.98 1.51 9.22
N LYS A 64 9.13 2.17 9.40
CA LYS A 64 10.08 1.85 10.47
C LYS A 64 9.51 2.09 11.86
N SER A 65 8.81 3.22 12.09
CA SER A 65 8.22 3.52 13.40
C SER A 65 7.08 2.55 13.77
N LEU A 66 6.39 2.02 12.77
CA LEU A 66 5.32 1.03 12.92
C LEU A 66 5.81 -0.43 12.91
N GLY A 67 7.12 -0.68 12.78
CA GLY A 67 7.68 -2.03 12.72
C GLY A 67 7.34 -2.81 11.44
N ILE A 68 6.99 -2.12 10.37
CA ILE A 68 6.64 -2.71 9.07
C ILE A 68 7.93 -3.10 8.34
N ASN A 69 8.15 -4.41 8.19
CA ASN A 69 9.37 -4.98 7.61
C ASN A 69 9.15 -5.63 6.24
N GLY A 70 7.94 -5.53 5.67
CA GLY A 70 7.61 -6.20 4.41
C GLY A 70 6.39 -5.63 3.72
N THR A 71 6.22 -6.02 2.46
CA THR A 71 5.08 -5.65 1.63
C THR A 71 4.41 -6.93 1.07
N PRO A 72 3.08 -6.92 0.85
CA PRO A 72 2.15 -5.87 1.25
C PRO A 72 1.89 -5.88 2.77
N THR A 73 1.66 -4.69 3.33
CA THR A 73 1.19 -4.51 4.72
C THR A 73 -0.01 -3.57 4.69
N LEU A 74 -1.08 -3.91 5.41
CA LEU A 74 -2.32 -3.14 5.50
C LEU A 74 -2.38 -2.42 6.84
N ILE A 75 -2.78 -1.14 6.80
CA ILE A 75 -3.12 -0.35 7.98
C ILE A 75 -4.62 -0.08 7.89
N MET A 76 -5.37 -0.55 8.87
CA MET A 76 -6.84 -0.41 8.93
C MET A 76 -7.23 0.98 9.46
N PRO A 77 -8.49 1.43 9.26
CA PRO A 77 -8.97 2.70 9.79
C PRO A 77 -8.89 2.83 11.32
N ASP A 78 -8.90 1.70 12.04
CA ASP A 78 -8.73 1.63 13.49
C ASP A 78 -7.25 1.57 13.94
N GLY A 79 -6.31 1.69 12.99
CA GLY A 79 -4.87 1.66 13.24
C GLY A 79 -4.26 0.26 13.33
N LYS A 80 -5.05 -0.82 13.23
CA LYS A 80 -4.50 -2.18 13.26
C LYS A 80 -3.67 -2.47 12.01
N ILE A 81 -2.55 -3.17 12.21
CA ILE A 81 -1.58 -3.49 11.16
C ILE A 81 -1.63 -4.99 10.83
N TYR A 82 -1.75 -5.32 9.55
CA TYR A 82 -1.73 -6.69 9.04
C TYR A 82 -0.63 -6.84 7.99
N SER A 83 0.38 -7.64 8.32
CA SER A 83 1.46 -7.96 7.40
C SER A 83 1.10 -9.11 6.48
N GLY A 84 1.52 -9.03 5.23
CA GLY A 84 1.36 -10.08 4.23
C GLY A 84 0.12 -9.94 3.36
N ASN A 85 0.06 -10.77 2.33
CA ASN A 85 -1.04 -10.76 1.37
C ASN A 85 -2.28 -11.42 1.96
N MET A 86 -3.44 -10.76 1.82
CA MET A 86 -4.73 -11.27 2.29
C MET A 86 -5.67 -11.59 1.11
N PRO A 87 -6.29 -12.79 1.08
CA PRO A 87 -7.33 -13.10 0.10
C PRO A 87 -8.50 -12.12 0.17
N ALA A 88 -9.13 -11.82 -0.96
CA ALA A 88 -10.18 -10.81 -1.04
C ALA A 88 -11.37 -11.08 -0.10
N ASP A 89 -11.83 -12.33 -0.02
CA ASP A 89 -12.98 -12.67 0.82
C ASP A 89 -12.65 -12.52 2.31
N ARG A 90 -11.42 -12.88 2.72
CA ARG A 90 -10.95 -12.65 4.09
C ARG A 90 -10.86 -11.15 4.38
N LEU A 91 -10.30 -10.37 3.45
CA LEU A 91 -10.15 -8.93 3.60
C LEU A 91 -11.50 -8.21 3.74
N ILE A 92 -12.50 -8.60 2.96
CA ILE A 92 -13.86 -8.04 3.05
C ILE A 92 -14.48 -8.37 4.41
N LYS A 93 -14.42 -9.64 4.87
CA LYS A 93 -14.91 -10.01 6.21
C LYS A 93 -14.22 -9.21 7.32
N PHE A 94 -12.93 -8.95 7.13
CA PHE A 94 -12.12 -8.16 8.05
C PHE A 94 -12.61 -6.72 8.16
N ILE A 95 -12.86 -6.08 7.01
CA ILE A 95 -13.38 -4.71 6.92
C ILE A 95 -14.78 -4.61 7.53
N ASP A 96 -15.61 -5.63 7.34
CA ASP A 96 -16.97 -5.68 7.90
C ASP A 96 -16.98 -5.93 9.43
N GLY A 97 -15.83 -6.13 10.08
CA GLY A 97 -15.73 -6.42 11.51
C GLY A 97 -16.29 -7.78 11.93
N ARG A 98 -16.50 -8.69 10.98
CA ARG A 98 -17.11 -10.03 11.19
C ARG A 98 -16.04 -11.11 11.36
N GLN A 99 -15.06 -10.85 12.22
CA GLN A 99 -13.98 -11.80 12.52
C GLN A 99 -14.52 -13.09 13.14
#